data_AF-U6H4Q7-F1
#
_entry.id   AF-U6H4Q7-F1
#
_cell.length_a   1.000
_cell.length_b   1.000
_cell.length_c   1.000
_cell.angle_alpha   90.00
_cell.angle_beta   90.00
_cell.angle_gamma   90.00
#
_symmetry.space_group_name_H-M   'P 1'
#
loop_
_entity.id
_entity.type
_entity.pdbx_description
1 polymer ?
#
loop_
_entity_poly.entity_id
_entity_poly.type
_entity_poly.pdbx_seq_one_letter_code
_entity_poly.pdbx_strand_id
1 'polypeptide(L)'
;MAPFFRAWRWFFDVSNPHDPKLRGWLHPTCALAFNLSLALMVACAAFLAAPSAFQEAWMQHQPQTVVHIAQRAAFIDNSKGSGLYPFFQWLRRTIGQLLLPEKLLFDREQAFTLYSWEEGDFDPRSLGTFLAIYVALMLASRLYEKGPVMLYDAAWACNLALALTAVALWLNIPFLVSACSCWVAVDQLLWYVDCISYVVRGRFLVGVAKYIGNKDTPQSSSSETGEKAGSSKSGGRTEKGSMDVLNVNVSWRCWADVTHHLPFLGMFDDKPWYMFVVWNQLVWGLGNCFLFGIFLTVSNLFRR
;
A
#
# COMPACT_ATOMS: atom_id res chain seq x y z
N MET A 1 4.95 -9.36 -32.45
CA MET A 1 3.86 -9.22 -31.44
C MET A 1 3.69 -10.45 -30.53
N ALA A 2 3.69 -11.69 -31.05
CA ALA A 2 3.55 -12.91 -30.24
C ALA A 2 4.52 -13.09 -29.03
N PRO A 3 5.82 -12.71 -29.09
CA PRO A 3 6.70 -12.83 -27.91
C PRO A 3 6.36 -11.81 -26.83
N PHE A 4 5.99 -10.58 -27.20
CA PHE A 4 5.56 -9.55 -26.26
C PHE A 4 4.28 -9.97 -25.53
N PHE A 5 3.28 -10.48 -26.26
CA PHE A 5 2.03 -10.96 -25.64
C PHE A 5 2.26 -12.17 -24.73
N ARG A 6 3.21 -13.05 -25.07
CA ARG A 6 3.61 -14.16 -24.18
C ARG A 6 4.31 -13.68 -22.91
N ALA A 7 5.26 -12.74 -23.02
CA ALA A 7 5.92 -12.15 -21.86
C ALA A 7 4.91 -11.40 -20.98
N TRP A 8 4.03 -10.62 -21.59
CA TRP A 8 2.93 -9.94 -20.92
C TRP A 8 2.04 -10.92 -20.17
N ARG A 9 1.53 -11.95 -20.85
CA ARG A 9 0.69 -12.98 -20.23
C ARG A 9 1.44 -13.73 -19.13
N TRP A 10 2.71 -14.06 -19.33
CA TRP A 10 3.51 -14.73 -18.30
C TRP A 10 3.63 -13.89 -17.02
N PHE A 11 3.87 -12.58 -17.18
CA PHE A 11 4.04 -11.62 -16.09
C PHE A 11 2.72 -11.30 -15.38
N PHE A 12 1.61 -11.25 -16.13
CA PHE A 12 0.35 -10.70 -15.63
C PHE A 12 -0.73 -11.75 -15.34
N ASP A 13 -0.74 -12.88 -16.05
CA ASP A 13 -1.73 -13.95 -15.93
C ASP A 13 -1.32 -14.95 -14.83
N VAL A 14 -1.30 -14.46 -13.58
CA VAL A 14 -1.11 -15.28 -12.38
C VAL A 14 -2.29 -15.03 -11.46
N SER A 15 -3.39 -15.74 -11.70
CA SER A 15 -4.59 -15.70 -10.87
C SER A 15 -4.64 -16.86 -9.88
N ASN A 16 -4.00 -18.00 -10.17
CA ASN A 16 -4.08 -19.19 -9.33
C ASN A 16 -3.05 -19.15 -8.19
N PRO A 17 -3.45 -19.27 -6.91
CA PRO A 17 -2.53 -19.30 -5.76
C PRO A 17 -1.60 -20.53 -5.75
N HIS A 18 -1.94 -21.57 -6.53
CA HIS A 18 -1.10 -22.75 -6.73
C HIS A 18 -0.21 -22.65 -7.98
N ASP A 19 -0.16 -21.50 -8.66
CA ASP A 19 0.73 -21.31 -9.81
C ASP A 19 2.20 -21.43 -9.35
N PRO A 20 3.00 -22.34 -9.95
CA PRO A 20 4.40 -22.53 -9.57
C PRO A 20 5.26 -21.26 -9.72
N LYS A 21 4.85 -20.28 -10.54
CA LYS A 21 5.54 -18.98 -10.66
C LYS A 21 5.58 -18.22 -9.33
N LEU A 22 4.58 -18.40 -8.46
CA LEU A 22 4.49 -17.75 -7.15
C LEU A 22 5.54 -18.24 -6.16
N ARG A 23 6.07 -19.45 -6.39
CA ARG A 23 7.12 -20.05 -5.56
C ARG A 23 8.53 -19.63 -6.00
N GLY A 24 8.67 -19.07 -7.20
CA GLY A 24 9.94 -18.56 -7.71
C GLY A 24 10.23 -17.14 -7.22
N TRP A 25 11.48 -16.72 -7.28
CA TRP A 25 11.88 -15.35 -6.88
C TRP A 25 11.53 -14.29 -7.93
N LEU A 26 11.60 -14.64 -9.21
CA LEU A 26 11.52 -13.69 -10.31
C LEU A 26 10.18 -12.95 -10.32
N HIS A 27 9.09 -13.71 -10.26
CA HIS A 27 7.75 -13.18 -10.48
C HIS A 27 7.25 -12.30 -9.30
N PRO A 28 7.35 -12.72 -8.02
CA PRO A 28 7.04 -11.86 -6.88
C PRO A 28 7.93 -10.60 -6.79
N THR A 29 9.22 -10.71 -7.12
CA THR A 29 10.12 -9.54 -7.15
C THR A 29 9.69 -8.53 -8.20
N CYS A 30 9.33 -9.02 -9.40
CA CYS A 30 8.80 -8.19 -10.46
C CYS A 30 7.47 -7.51 -10.10
N ALA A 31 6.56 -8.22 -9.42
CA ALA A 31 5.29 -7.66 -8.96
C ALA A 31 5.49 -6.57 -7.91
N LEU A 32 6.38 -6.79 -6.94
CA LEU A 32 6.76 -5.79 -5.95
C LEU A 32 7.40 -4.57 -6.61
N ALA A 33 8.36 -4.77 -7.52
CA ALA A 33 9.03 -3.68 -8.21
C ALA A 33 8.05 -2.84 -9.04
N PHE A 34 7.10 -3.48 -9.73
CA PHE A 34 6.06 -2.79 -10.48
C PHE A 34 5.16 -1.96 -9.56
N ASN A 35 4.67 -2.54 -8.46
CA ASN A 35 3.82 -1.84 -7.50
C ASN A 35 4.53 -0.68 -6.81
N LEU A 36 5.78 -0.89 -6.39
CA LEU A 36 6.61 0.15 -5.80
C LEU A 36 6.87 1.29 -6.80
N SER A 37 7.14 0.95 -8.07
CA SER A 37 7.32 1.95 -9.13
C SER A 37 6.06 2.78 -9.36
N LEU A 38 4.89 2.14 -9.37
CA LEU A 38 3.60 2.81 -9.51
C LEU A 38 3.32 3.72 -8.30
N ALA A 39 3.57 3.22 -7.09
CA ALA A 39 3.41 3.98 -5.85
C ALA A 39 4.33 5.22 -5.81
N LEU A 40 5.60 5.04 -6.17
CA LEU A 40 6.55 6.15 -6.30
C LEU A 40 6.13 7.15 -7.38
N MET A 41 5.64 6.68 -8.53
CA MET A 41 5.16 7.55 -9.59
C MET A 41 3.97 8.40 -9.12
N VAL A 42 3.02 7.82 -8.40
CA VAL A 42 1.88 8.55 -7.81
C VAL A 42 2.35 9.55 -6.74
N ALA A 43 3.25 9.14 -5.85
CA ALA A 43 3.85 10.02 -4.84
C ALA A 43 4.58 11.22 -5.47
N CYS A 44 5.40 10.97 -6.49
CA CYS A 44 6.08 12.01 -7.26
C CYS A 44 5.09 12.92 -7.98
N ALA A 45 4.05 12.37 -8.61
CA ALA A 45 3.02 13.17 -9.27
C ALA A 45 2.28 14.07 -8.27
N ALA A 46 1.94 13.55 -7.09
CA ALA A 46 1.30 14.32 -6.02
C ALA A 46 2.22 15.43 -5.48
N PHE A 47 3.50 15.15 -5.26
CA PHE A 47 4.49 16.16 -4.86
C PHE A 47 4.68 17.23 -5.95
N LEU A 48 4.74 16.84 -7.22
CA LEU A 48 4.84 17.76 -8.34
C LEU A 48 3.57 18.60 -8.49
N ALA A 49 2.40 18.05 -8.20
CA ALA A 49 1.13 18.78 -8.20
C ALA A 49 0.99 19.80 -7.06
N ALA A 50 1.84 19.71 -6.02
CA ALA A 50 1.85 20.69 -4.95
C ALA A 50 2.17 22.12 -5.48
N PRO A 51 1.66 23.18 -4.80
CA PRO A 51 1.97 24.57 -5.15
C PRO A 51 3.48 24.83 -5.23
N SER A 52 3.93 25.67 -6.17
CA SER A 52 5.37 25.98 -6.32
C SER A 52 5.98 26.55 -5.04
N ALA A 53 5.24 27.38 -4.31
CA ALA A 53 5.67 27.91 -3.00
C ALA A 53 6.01 26.80 -1.99
N PHE A 54 5.26 25.69 -2.00
CA PHE A 54 5.56 24.52 -1.16
C PHE A 54 6.88 23.87 -1.57
N GLN A 55 7.12 23.72 -2.87
CA GLN A 55 8.34 23.14 -3.40
C GLN A 55 9.57 24.01 -3.09
N GLU A 56 9.44 25.34 -3.22
CA GLU A 56 10.49 26.30 -2.89
C GLU A 56 10.86 26.28 -1.41
N ALA A 57 9.86 26.31 -0.53
CA ALA A 57 10.07 26.22 0.91
C ALA A 57 10.65 24.86 1.32
N TRP A 58 10.18 23.75 0.73
CA TRP A 58 10.76 22.43 0.97
C TRP A 58 12.25 22.42 0.61
N MET A 59 12.63 22.94 -0.57
CA MET A 59 14.03 23.02 -1.02
C MET A 59 14.93 23.79 -0.06
N GLN A 60 14.42 24.85 0.58
CA GLN A 60 15.18 25.64 1.56
C GLN A 60 15.53 24.86 2.84
N HIS A 61 14.75 23.84 3.18
CA HIS A 61 14.93 23.03 4.39
C HIS A 61 15.68 21.71 4.13
N GLN A 62 16.07 21.44 2.88
CA GLN A 62 16.77 20.20 2.52
C GLN A 62 18.30 20.31 2.69
N PRO A 63 18.98 19.20 3.00
CA PRO A 63 20.44 19.12 2.88
C PRO A 63 20.90 19.48 1.47
N GLN A 64 22.06 20.12 1.34
CA GLN A 64 22.64 20.50 0.04
C GLN A 64 22.79 19.29 -0.91
N THR A 65 23.05 18.09 -0.38
CA THR A 65 23.10 16.86 -1.16
C THR A 65 21.79 16.55 -1.87
N VAL A 66 20.66 16.70 -1.18
CA VAL A 66 19.31 16.48 -1.74
C VAL A 66 19.00 17.55 -2.78
N VAL A 67 19.32 18.81 -2.49
CA VAL A 67 19.15 19.94 -3.42
C VAL A 67 19.91 19.70 -4.74
N HIS A 68 21.17 19.26 -4.67
CA HIS A 68 21.96 18.95 -5.86
C HIS A 68 21.41 17.78 -6.67
N ILE A 69 20.89 16.73 -6.01
CA ILE A 69 20.25 15.60 -6.68
C ILE A 69 18.99 16.06 -7.41
N ALA A 70 18.13 16.84 -6.75
CA ALA A 70 16.91 17.38 -7.33
C ALA A 70 17.20 18.27 -8.54
N GLN A 71 18.20 19.17 -8.43
CA GLN A 71 18.63 20.02 -9.54
C GLN A 71 19.21 19.22 -10.72
N ARG A 72 20.01 18.17 -10.46
CA ARG A 72 20.51 17.27 -11.52
C ARG A 72 19.37 16.53 -12.21
N ALA A 73 18.39 16.05 -11.47
CA ALA A 73 17.23 15.36 -12.04
C ALA A 73 16.45 16.31 -12.97
N ALA A 74 16.20 17.54 -12.54
CA ALA A 74 15.55 18.56 -13.36
C ALA A 74 16.38 18.95 -14.61
N PHE A 75 17.71 18.97 -14.50
CA PHE A 75 18.59 19.25 -15.65
C PHE A 75 18.62 18.12 -16.68
N ILE A 76 18.59 16.86 -16.24
CA ILE A 76 18.51 15.69 -17.14
C ILE A 76 17.20 15.73 -17.94
N ASP A 77 16.12 16.18 -17.32
CA ASP A 77 14.81 16.33 -17.96
C ASP A 77 14.81 17.45 -19.02
N ASN A 78 15.48 18.57 -18.76
CA ASN A 78 15.61 19.67 -19.73
C ASN A 78 16.61 19.39 -20.88
N SER A 79 17.64 18.58 -20.65
CA SER A 79 18.72 18.36 -21.63
C SER A 79 18.44 17.27 -22.65
N LYS A 80 17.51 16.37 -22.36
CA LYS A 80 16.99 15.40 -23.32
C LYS A 80 15.59 15.84 -23.68
N GLY A 81 15.37 16.32 -24.91
CA GLY A 81 14.03 16.57 -25.48
C GLY A 81 13.15 15.31 -25.60
N SER A 82 13.32 14.33 -24.73
CA SER A 82 12.48 13.17 -24.51
C SER A 82 11.10 13.61 -24.02
N GLY A 83 10.07 13.25 -24.79
CA GLY A 83 8.68 13.67 -24.64
C GLY A 83 7.93 13.26 -23.37
N LEU A 84 8.61 13.00 -22.25
CA LEU A 84 7.98 12.75 -20.95
C LEU A 84 7.69 14.05 -20.19
N TYR A 85 8.46 15.13 -20.37
CA TYR A 85 8.20 16.41 -19.69
C TYR A 85 6.80 16.98 -19.99
N PRO A 86 6.31 17.02 -21.26
CA PRO A 86 4.96 17.45 -21.56
C PRO A 86 3.91 16.55 -20.90
N PHE A 87 4.18 15.25 -20.81
CA PHE A 87 3.31 14.29 -20.14
C PHE A 87 3.25 14.54 -18.63
N PHE A 88 4.39 14.76 -17.96
CA PHE A 88 4.43 15.11 -16.53
C PHE A 88 3.78 16.46 -16.24
N GLN A 89 4.01 17.48 -17.08
CA GLN A 89 3.32 18.77 -16.98
C GLN A 89 1.80 18.63 -17.18
N TRP A 90 1.37 17.86 -18.18
CA TRP A 90 -0.05 17.56 -18.40
C TRP A 90 -0.66 16.78 -17.22
N LEU A 91 0.06 15.79 -16.69
CA LEU A 91 -0.35 15.00 -15.53
C LEU A 91 -0.46 15.90 -14.29
N ARG A 92 0.56 16.73 -14.04
CA ARG A 92 0.59 17.74 -12.96
C ARG A 92 -0.63 18.65 -13.04
N ARG A 93 -0.93 19.18 -14.23
CA ARG A 93 -2.06 20.10 -14.42
C ARG A 93 -3.40 19.38 -14.28
N THR A 94 -3.57 18.24 -14.93
CA THR A 94 -4.85 17.53 -15.00
C THR A 94 -5.18 16.84 -13.68
N ILE A 95 -4.24 16.05 -13.14
CA ILE A 95 -4.44 15.34 -11.88
C ILE A 95 -4.38 16.32 -10.71
N GLY A 96 -3.47 17.29 -10.73
CA GLY A 96 -3.40 18.30 -9.68
C GLY A 96 -4.69 19.12 -9.56
N GLN A 97 -5.24 19.61 -10.68
CA GLN A 97 -6.50 20.35 -10.65
C GLN A 97 -7.71 19.50 -10.28
N LEU A 98 -7.71 18.21 -10.66
CA LEU A 98 -8.81 17.29 -10.34
C LEU A 98 -8.79 16.82 -8.88
N LEU A 99 -7.60 16.48 -8.35
CA LEU A 99 -7.46 15.93 -7.00
C LEU A 99 -7.33 17.00 -5.92
N LEU A 100 -6.79 18.17 -6.24
CA LEU A 100 -6.52 19.25 -5.30
C LEU A 100 -7.00 20.59 -5.88
N PRO A 101 -8.32 20.85 -5.86
CA PRO A 101 -8.84 22.15 -6.27
C PRO A 101 -8.13 23.26 -5.49
N GLU A 102 -7.72 24.35 -6.13
CA GLU A 102 -6.99 25.45 -5.49
C GLU A 102 -7.70 26.03 -4.26
N LYS A 103 -9.03 25.87 -4.16
CA LYS A 103 -9.84 26.29 -3.01
C LYS A 103 -9.82 25.32 -1.82
N LEU A 104 -9.42 24.07 -2.06
CA LEU A 104 -9.26 22.99 -1.08
C LEU A 104 -7.81 22.85 -0.62
N LEU A 105 -6.88 23.44 -1.36
CA LEU A 105 -5.50 23.59 -0.94
C LEU A 105 -5.46 24.50 0.28
N PHE A 106 -5.09 23.87 1.40
CA PHE A 106 -4.56 24.44 2.64
C PHE A 106 -4.33 25.95 2.58
N ASP A 107 -4.83 26.64 3.61
CA ASP A 107 -4.26 27.93 3.96
C ASP A 107 -2.73 27.80 3.91
N ARG A 108 -2.05 28.71 3.19
CA ARG A 108 -0.62 28.58 2.91
C ARG A 108 0.15 28.35 4.21
N GLU A 109 -0.25 29.05 5.27
CA GLU A 109 0.30 28.87 6.61
C GLU A 109 0.04 27.46 7.16
N GLN A 110 -1.13 26.88 6.97
CA GLN A 110 -1.45 25.53 7.47
C GLN A 110 -0.59 24.44 6.83
N ALA A 111 -0.37 24.52 5.51
CA ALA A 111 0.53 23.57 4.82
C ALA A 111 1.95 23.64 5.39
N PHE A 112 2.37 24.81 5.88
CA PHE A 112 3.68 25.03 6.49
C PHE A 112 3.72 24.81 8.00
N THR A 113 2.62 24.95 8.74
CA THR A 113 2.56 24.52 10.16
C THR A 113 2.71 23.01 10.30
N LEU A 114 2.41 22.23 9.24
CA LEU A 114 2.78 20.80 9.19
C LEU A 114 4.29 20.55 9.04
N TYR A 115 5.09 21.58 8.71
CA TYR A 115 6.56 21.49 8.64
C TYR A 115 7.26 21.86 9.94
N SER A 116 6.63 22.65 10.80
CA SER A 116 7.21 23.02 12.08
C SER A 116 6.98 21.88 13.07
N TRP A 117 7.89 20.90 13.04
CA TRP A 117 8.13 20.08 14.21
C TRP A 117 8.58 21.03 15.31
N GLU A 118 7.86 21.07 16.44
CA GLU A 118 8.20 22.00 17.52
C GLU A 118 9.62 21.67 18.02
N GLU A 119 10.42 22.70 18.33
CA GLU A 119 11.76 22.51 18.89
C GLU A 119 11.63 21.76 20.23
N GLY A 120 11.98 20.48 20.24
CA GLY A 120 11.80 19.57 21.38
C GLY A 120 11.12 18.23 21.02
N ASP A 121 10.49 18.15 19.85
CA ASP A 121 9.86 16.92 19.35
C ASP A 121 10.85 15.95 18.68
N PHE A 122 10.38 14.72 18.44
CA PHE A 122 11.14 13.67 17.77
C PHE A 122 11.67 14.11 16.40
N ASP A 123 12.97 13.92 16.16
CA ASP A 123 13.58 14.14 14.84
C ASP A 123 12.92 13.25 13.77
N PRO A 124 12.31 13.85 12.72
CA PRO A 124 11.62 13.10 11.67
C PRO A 124 12.54 12.09 10.96
N ARG A 125 13.84 12.39 10.83
CA ARG A 125 14.78 11.47 10.20
C ARG A 125 15.05 10.26 11.06
N SER A 126 15.13 10.43 12.37
CA SER A 126 15.24 9.35 13.33
C SER A 126 14.00 8.44 13.27
N LEU A 127 12.79 9.02 13.22
CA LEU A 127 11.56 8.26 13.03
C LEU A 127 11.52 7.53 11.67
N GLY A 128 11.91 8.21 10.60
CA GLY A 128 12.02 7.61 9.26
C GLY A 128 13.01 6.45 9.21
N THR A 129 14.16 6.59 9.89
CA THR A 129 15.17 5.53 10.01
C THR A 129 14.65 4.34 10.80
N PHE A 130 14.00 4.60 11.94
CA PHE A 130 13.33 3.56 12.73
C PHE A 130 12.29 2.81 11.89
N LEU A 131 11.45 3.53 11.15
CA LEU A 131 10.43 2.93 10.30
C LEU A 131 11.04 2.10 9.16
N ALA A 132 12.12 2.57 8.56
CA ALA A 132 12.86 1.82 7.53
C ALA A 132 13.44 0.51 8.10
N ILE A 133 14.05 0.55 9.30
CA ILE A 133 14.54 -0.65 9.98
C ILE A 133 13.39 -1.61 10.29
N TYR A 134 12.27 -1.10 10.80
CA TYR A 134 11.08 -1.90 11.06
C TYR A 134 10.57 -2.61 9.81
N VAL A 135 10.43 -1.87 8.69
CA VAL A 135 10.00 -2.45 7.40
C VAL A 135 11.00 -3.51 6.94
N ALA A 136 12.31 -3.25 7.04
CA ALA A 136 13.33 -4.23 6.66
C ALA A 136 13.26 -5.52 7.49
N LEU A 137 13.12 -5.41 8.82
CA LEU A 137 13.01 -6.56 9.72
C LEU A 137 11.70 -7.34 9.49
N MET A 138 10.60 -6.63 9.29
CA MET A 138 9.29 -7.23 8.99
C MET A 138 9.32 -7.97 7.64
N LEU A 139 9.95 -7.41 6.62
CA LEU A 139 10.14 -8.09 5.33
C LEU A 139 11.08 -9.29 5.47
N ALA A 140 12.21 -9.14 6.16
CA ALA A 140 13.19 -10.22 6.33
C ALA A 140 12.61 -11.41 7.09
N SER A 141 11.93 -11.16 8.22
CA SER A 141 11.28 -12.21 9.03
C SER A 141 10.22 -12.97 8.22
N ARG A 142 9.35 -12.26 7.51
CA ARG A 142 8.32 -12.92 6.72
C ARG A 142 8.85 -13.61 5.46
N LEU A 143 9.91 -13.07 4.84
CA LEU A 143 10.63 -13.74 3.74
C LEU A 143 11.28 -15.03 4.23
N TYR A 144 11.82 -15.04 5.45
CA TYR A 144 12.37 -16.25 6.06
C TYR A 144 11.28 -17.32 6.29
N GLU A 145 10.10 -16.93 6.79
CA GLU A 145 9.01 -17.87 7.08
C GLU A 145 8.28 -18.39 5.83
N LYS A 146 7.92 -17.49 4.90
CA LYS A 146 7.04 -17.82 3.76
C LYS A 146 7.79 -17.95 2.43
N GLY A 147 9.04 -17.51 2.36
CA GLY A 147 9.80 -17.47 1.12
C GLY A 147 9.36 -16.35 0.16
N PRO A 148 9.63 -16.48 -1.16
CA PRO A 148 9.44 -15.42 -2.15
C PRO A 148 8.01 -14.89 -2.28
N VAL A 149 7.04 -15.72 -1.94
CA VAL A 149 5.61 -15.40 -1.95
C VAL A 149 5.31 -14.16 -1.09
N MET A 150 6.11 -13.91 -0.06
CA MET A 150 6.00 -12.73 0.81
C MET A 150 6.22 -11.41 0.06
N LEU A 151 6.88 -11.39 -1.10
CA LEU A 151 7.06 -10.14 -1.85
C LEU A 151 5.72 -9.62 -2.41
N TYR A 152 4.71 -10.46 -2.55
CA TYR A 152 3.34 -10.03 -2.83
C TYR A 152 2.68 -9.38 -1.62
N ASP A 153 2.81 -10.00 -0.45
CA ASP A 153 2.37 -9.42 0.82
C ASP A 153 3.06 -8.04 1.01
N ALA A 154 4.33 -7.90 0.66
CA ALA A 154 5.06 -6.63 0.69
C ALA A 154 4.52 -5.57 -0.29
N ALA A 155 3.89 -5.99 -1.39
CA ALA A 155 3.32 -5.12 -2.40
C ALA A 155 1.95 -4.54 -2.01
N TRP A 156 1.43 -4.90 -0.82
CA TRP A 156 0.22 -4.30 -0.29
C TRP A 156 0.36 -2.81 -0.03
N ALA A 157 -0.74 -2.08 -0.24
CA ALA A 157 -0.82 -0.63 -0.05
C ALA A 157 -0.29 -0.19 1.32
N CYS A 158 -0.66 -0.89 2.39
CA CYS A 158 -0.21 -0.60 3.74
C CYS A 158 1.31 -0.76 3.92
N ASN A 159 1.92 -1.80 3.37
CA ASN A 159 3.36 -2.05 3.46
C ASN A 159 4.16 -1.06 2.60
N LEU A 160 3.67 -0.76 1.40
CA LEU A 160 4.26 0.27 0.54
C LEU A 160 4.14 1.66 1.17
N ALA A 161 3.01 1.98 1.78
CA ALA A 161 2.81 3.25 2.46
C ALA A 161 3.74 3.40 3.67
N LEU A 162 4.03 2.33 4.42
CA LEU A 162 5.06 2.36 5.49
C LEU A 162 6.45 2.66 4.92
N ALA A 163 6.83 1.99 3.83
CA ALA A 163 8.11 2.22 3.16
C ALA A 163 8.23 3.66 2.60
N LEU A 164 7.17 4.15 1.95
CA LEU A 164 7.11 5.51 1.43
C LEU A 164 7.09 6.56 2.55
N THR A 165 6.42 6.27 3.67
CA THR A 165 6.43 7.15 4.85
C THR A 165 7.83 7.26 5.42
N ALA A 166 8.59 6.17 5.49
CA ALA A 166 9.98 6.20 5.95
C ALA A 166 10.84 7.12 5.07
N VAL A 167 10.70 7.00 3.74
CA VAL A 167 11.39 7.88 2.77
C VAL A 167 10.92 9.33 2.91
N ALA A 168 9.61 9.56 3.03
CA ALA A 168 9.03 10.88 3.16
C ALA A 168 9.49 11.60 4.44
N LEU A 169 9.56 10.89 5.57
CA LEU A 169 10.10 11.39 6.83
C LEU A 169 11.59 11.74 6.71
N TRP A 170 12.37 10.87 6.06
CA TRP A 170 13.79 11.11 5.85
C TRP A 170 14.07 12.34 4.97
N LEU A 171 13.26 12.53 3.92
CA LEU A 171 13.28 13.69 3.02
C LEU A 171 12.51 14.90 3.56
N ASN A 172 11.94 14.80 4.77
CA ASN A 172 11.10 15.83 5.38
C ASN A 172 10.02 16.37 4.42
N ILE A 173 9.24 15.47 3.82
CA ILE A 173 8.10 15.76 2.93
C ILE A 173 6.80 15.46 3.70
N PRO A 174 6.32 16.36 4.59
CA PRO A 174 5.17 16.10 5.46
C PRO A 174 3.87 15.88 4.69
N PHE A 175 3.75 16.48 3.51
CA PHE A 175 2.64 16.23 2.60
C PHE A 175 2.58 14.75 2.16
N LEU A 176 3.74 14.16 1.85
CA LEU A 176 3.81 12.75 1.44
C LEU A 176 3.59 11.82 2.63
N VAL A 177 4.06 12.19 3.83
CA VAL A 177 3.73 11.47 5.08
C VAL A 177 2.22 11.46 5.32
N SER A 178 1.56 12.61 5.15
CA SER A 178 0.11 12.74 5.29
C SER A 178 -0.61 11.89 4.24
N ALA A 179 -0.20 11.97 2.98
CA ALA A 179 -0.77 11.17 1.89
C ALA A 179 -0.62 9.66 2.15
N CYS A 180 0.54 9.20 2.61
CA CYS A 180 0.77 7.79 2.96
C CYS A 180 -0.10 7.37 4.15
N SER A 181 -0.24 8.22 5.17
CA SER A 181 -1.12 7.95 6.32
C SER A 181 -2.57 7.78 5.88
N CYS A 182 -3.01 8.61 4.94
CA CYS A 182 -4.35 8.53 4.36
C CYS A 182 -4.54 7.28 3.54
N TRP A 183 -3.53 6.90 2.76
CA TRP A 183 -3.56 5.68 1.96
C TRP A 183 -3.82 4.42 2.82
N VAL A 184 -3.34 4.38 4.06
CA VAL A 184 -3.60 3.23 4.96
C VAL A 184 -4.80 3.45 5.89
N ALA A 185 -5.43 4.63 5.89
CA ALA A 185 -6.43 4.98 6.90
C ALA A 185 -7.64 4.04 6.85
N VAL A 186 -8.18 3.72 5.67
CA VAL A 186 -9.34 2.83 5.57
C VAL A 186 -8.97 1.41 6.00
N ASP A 187 -7.82 0.89 5.58
CA ASP A 187 -7.37 -0.46 5.98
C ASP A 187 -7.27 -0.56 7.50
N GLN A 188 -6.69 0.45 8.16
CA GLN A 188 -6.60 0.49 9.62
C GLN A 188 -7.96 0.64 10.30
N LEU A 189 -8.85 1.50 9.78
CA LEU A 189 -10.19 1.66 10.33
C LEU A 189 -11.00 0.36 10.25
N LEU A 190 -10.95 -0.34 9.11
CA LEU A 190 -11.62 -1.63 8.94
C LEU A 190 -11.05 -2.68 9.89
N TRP A 191 -9.73 -2.68 10.09
CA TRP A 191 -9.08 -3.55 11.07
C TRP A 191 -9.56 -3.27 12.50
N TYR A 192 -9.64 -2.01 12.92
CA TYR A 192 -10.15 -1.63 14.25
C TYR A 192 -11.63 -1.98 14.44
N VAL A 193 -12.46 -1.71 13.42
CA VAL A 193 -13.89 -2.10 13.43
C VAL A 193 -14.03 -3.60 13.64
N ASP A 194 -13.17 -4.39 13.00
CA ASP A 194 -13.14 -5.83 13.18
C ASP A 194 -12.73 -6.27 14.58
N CYS A 195 -11.65 -5.70 15.13
CA CYS A 195 -11.21 -6.02 16.48
C CYS A 195 -12.30 -5.68 17.51
N ILE A 196 -12.93 -4.51 17.40
CA ILE A 196 -14.02 -4.09 18.29
C ILE A 196 -15.23 -5.02 18.12
N SER A 197 -15.62 -5.32 16.88
CA SER A 197 -16.73 -6.26 16.61
C SER A 197 -16.45 -7.65 17.18
N TYR A 198 -15.21 -8.14 17.09
CA TYR A 198 -14.83 -9.42 17.65
C TYR A 198 -14.96 -9.43 19.17
N VAL A 199 -14.47 -8.38 19.85
CA VAL A 199 -14.60 -8.25 21.32
C VAL A 199 -16.06 -8.17 21.77
N VAL A 200 -16.91 -7.40 21.05
CA VAL A 200 -18.30 -7.16 21.45
C VAL A 200 -19.25 -8.31 21.04
N ARG A 201 -19.04 -8.91 19.86
CA ARG A 201 -19.98 -9.86 19.25
C ARG A 201 -19.42 -11.27 19.06
N GLY A 202 -18.13 -11.49 19.33
CA GLY A 202 -17.44 -12.75 19.04
C GLY A 202 -17.23 -13.03 17.55
N ARG A 203 -17.45 -12.03 16.67
CA ARG A 203 -17.31 -12.17 15.21
C ARG A 203 -16.67 -10.94 14.55
N PHE A 204 -15.83 -11.18 13.56
CA PHE A 204 -15.29 -10.15 12.68
C PHE A 204 -16.39 -9.68 11.72
N LEU A 205 -16.64 -8.36 11.65
CA LEU A 205 -17.73 -7.80 10.86
C LEU A 205 -17.36 -7.72 9.37
N VAL A 206 -16.11 -7.33 9.12
CA VAL A 206 -15.50 -7.15 7.81
C VAL A 206 -14.62 -8.36 7.48
N GLY A 207 -13.82 -8.84 8.43
CA GLY A 207 -12.93 -9.98 8.24
C GLY A 207 -11.48 -9.64 7.87
N VAL A 208 -11.10 -8.36 7.80
CA VAL A 208 -9.70 -7.89 7.70
C VAL A 208 -8.84 -8.45 8.83
N ALA A 209 -9.36 -8.47 10.06
CA ALA A 209 -8.62 -8.95 11.22
C ALA A 209 -8.89 -10.44 11.56
N LYS A 210 -9.55 -11.18 10.67
CA LYS A 210 -9.99 -12.57 10.92
C LYS A 210 -8.85 -13.53 11.24
N TYR A 211 -7.65 -13.24 10.73
CA TYR A 211 -6.44 -14.00 11.03
C TYR A 211 -6.09 -14.03 12.53
N ILE A 212 -6.52 -13.04 13.32
CA ILE A 212 -6.29 -12.98 14.77
C ILE A 212 -7.08 -14.07 15.51
N GLY A 213 -8.31 -14.35 15.06
CA GLY A 213 -9.18 -15.35 15.69
C GLY A 213 -8.97 -16.75 15.15
N ASN A 214 -8.07 -16.94 14.18
CA ASN A 214 -7.90 -18.22 13.52
C ASN A 214 -7.11 -19.20 14.40
N LYS A 215 -7.82 -20.18 14.96
CA LYS A 215 -7.23 -21.24 15.78
C LYS A 215 -6.44 -22.28 14.96
N ASP A 216 -6.50 -22.20 13.63
CA ASP A 216 -5.78 -23.10 12.72
C ASP A 216 -4.32 -22.71 12.48
N THR A 217 -3.80 -21.69 13.18
CA THR A 217 -2.34 -21.57 13.33
C THR A 217 -1.88 -22.85 14.02
N PRO A 218 -1.16 -23.77 13.36
CA PRO A 218 -0.77 -25.00 13.98
C PRO A 218 0.10 -24.63 15.17
N GLN A 219 -0.41 -24.78 16.39
CA GLN A 219 0.48 -25.12 17.49
C GLN A 219 1.19 -26.36 16.98
N SER A 220 2.50 -26.26 16.73
CA SER A 220 3.32 -27.41 16.49
C SER A 220 3.31 -28.25 17.77
N SER A 221 2.22 -28.98 17.99
CA SER A 221 2.17 -30.13 18.88
C SER A 221 2.96 -31.21 18.16
N SER A 222 4.28 -31.08 18.28
CA SER A 222 5.23 -32.16 18.12
C SER A 222 4.96 -33.20 19.21
N SER A 223 3.87 -33.96 19.07
CA SER A 223 3.59 -35.16 19.85
C SER A 223 2.43 -35.85 19.15
N GLU A 224 2.72 -36.94 18.42
CA GLU A 224 1.99 -38.21 18.53
C GLU A 224 2.40 -39.14 17.38
N THR A 225 3.44 -39.92 17.70
CA THR A 225 3.48 -41.35 17.40
C THR A 225 2.12 -42.01 17.64
N GLY A 226 1.67 -42.84 16.69
CA GLY A 226 0.76 -43.95 17.00
C GLY A 226 -0.41 -44.15 16.04
N GLU A 227 -0.43 -45.32 15.42
CA GLU A 227 -1.46 -45.89 14.56
C GLU A 227 -2.90 -45.84 15.12
N LYS A 228 -3.91 -45.69 14.25
CA LYS A 228 -4.76 -46.82 13.79
C LYS A 228 -5.87 -46.39 12.84
N ALA A 229 -6.09 -47.25 11.84
CA ALA A 229 -7.16 -47.19 10.86
C ALA A 229 -8.54 -47.47 11.50
N GLY A 230 -9.54 -46.70 11.10
CA GLY A 230 -10.93 -46.88 11.50
C GLY A 230 -11.88 -46.07 10.63
N SER A 231 -12.54 -46.74 9.70
CA SER A 231 -13.57 -46.21 8.80
C SER A 231 -14.79 -45.73 9.58
N SER A 232 -15.32 -44.54 9.28
CA SER A 232 -16.78 -44.35 9.18
C SER A 232 -17.15 -43.05 8.45
N LYS A 233 -18.22 -43.16 7.66
CA LYS A 233 -18.87 -42.13 6.86
C LYS A 233 -19.49 -41.04 7.75
N SER A 234 -19.20 -39.79 7.42
CA SER A 234 -20.07 -38.65 7.70
C SER A 234 -19.86 -37.63 6.57
N GLY A 235 -20.87 -37.52 5.70
CA GLY A 235 -20.92 -36.58 4.58
C GLY A 235 -21.19 -35.15 5.01
N GLY A 236 -20.42 -34.66 5.98
CA GLY A 236 -20.26 -33.24 6.22
C GLY A 236 -19.17 -32.72 5.30
N ARG A 237 -19.47 -31.70 4.50
CA ARG A 237 -18.50 -30.97 3.68
C ARG A 237 -17.49 -30.30 4.62
N THR A 238 -16.54 -31.06 5.12
CA THR A 238 -15.36 -30.52 5.79
C THR A 238 -14.51 -29.84 4.72
N GLU A 239 -14.65 -28.53 4.59
CA GLU A 239 -13.57 -27.65 4.14
C GLU A 239 -12.42 -27.82 5.13
N LYS A 240 -11.71 -28.94 4.99
CA LYS A 240 -10.62 -29.33 5.87
C LYS A 240 -9.36 -28.65 5.33
N GLY A 241 -8.91 -27.62 6.04
CA GLY A 241 -7.49 -27.31 6.18
C GLY A 241 -6.77 -26.79 4.94
N SER A 242 -7.31 -25.76 4.30
CA SER A 242 -6.52 -24.95 3.36
C SER A 242 -6.91 -23.48 3.54
N MET A 243 -6.75 -22.96 4.75
CA MET A 243 -6.65 -21.51 4.93
C MET A 243 -5.25 -21.06 4.51
N ASP A 244 -4.89 -21.41 3.28
CA ASP A 244 -3.52 -21.39 2.77
C ASP A 244 -3.37 -20.35 1.68
N VAL A 245 -4.14 -19.26 1.78
CA VAL A 245 -3.89 -18.10 0.96
C VAL A 245 -4.36 -16.88 1.74
N LEU A 246 -3.53 -16.39 2.67
CA LEU A 246 -3.58 -14.99 3.04
C LEU A 246 -3.25 -14.19 1.78
N ASN A 247 -4.25 -13.99 0.92
CA ASN A 247 -4.29 -13.03 -0.18
C ASN A 247 -2.97 -12.88 -0.96
N VAL A 248 -2.35 -14.02 -1.25
CA VAL A 248 -0.97 -14.20 -1.75
C VAL A 248 -0.70 -13.49 -3.07
N ASN A 249 -1.73 -13.02 -3.76
CA ASN A 249 -1.59 -12.29 -5.02
C ASN A 249 -2.30 -10.95 -5.06
N VAL A 250 -2.77 -10.46 -3.90
CA VAL A 250 -3.58 -9.23 -3.79
C VAL A 250 -4.94 -9.31 -4.52
N SER A 251 -5.15 -10.28 -5.43
CA SER A 251 -6.35 -10.47 -6.26
C SER A 251 -7.11 -11.78 -6.02
N TRP A 252 -6.57 -12.70 -5.20
CA TRP A 252 -7.28 -13.93 -4.88
C TRP A 252 -8.21 -13.70 -3.69
N ARG A 253 -9.47 -13.36 -3.99
CA ARG A 253 -10.56 -13.30 -3.01
C ARG A 253 -10.27 -12.33 -1.87
N CYS A 254 -9.84 -11.13 -2.25
CA CYS A 254 -9.29 -10.16 -1.32
C CYS A 254 -10.30 -9.74 -0.23
N TRP A 255 -11.58 -9.88 -0.55
CA TRP A 255 -12.70 -9.52 0.31
C TRP A 255 -13.82 -10.55 0.30
N ALA A 256 -13.52 -11.84 0.07
CA ALA A 256 -14.56 -12.87 -0.09
C ALA A 256 -15.59 -12.90 1.06
N ASP A 257 -15.17 -12.55 2.28
CA ASP A 257 -16.06 -12.45 3.43
C ASP A 257 -17.01 -11.24 3.37
N VAL A 258 -16.67 -10.17 2.65
CA VAL A 258 -17.45 -8.91 2.54
C VAL A 258 -18.20 -8.80 1.22
N THR A 259 -17.81 -9.53 0.18
CA THR A 259 -18.40 -9.41 -1.18
C THR A 259 -19.91 -9.59 -1.19
N HIS A 260 -20.46 -10.39 -0.29
CA HIS A 260 -21.91 -10.56 -0.15
C HIS A 260 -22.64 -9.30 0.34
N HIS A 261 -21.95 -8.42 1.08
CA HIS A 261 -22.47 -7.13 1.54
C HIS A 261 -22.09 -5.97 0.62
N LEU A 262 -20.87 -5.99 0.07
CA LEU A 262 -20.34 -4.95 -0.81
C LEU A 262 -19.79 -5.60 -2.10
N PRO A 263 -20.65 -5.91 -3.09
CA PRO A 263 -20.26 -6.68 -4.27
C PRO A 263 -19.15 -6.05 -5.09
N PHE A 264 -19.02 -4.72 -5.05
CA PHE A 264 -17.99 -4.01 -5.79
C PHE A 264 -16.57 -4.29 -5.27
N LEU A 265 -16.40 -4.67 -4.00
CA LEU A 265 -15.09 -5.07 -3.44
C LEU A 265 -14.61 -6.41 -4.00
N GLY A 266 -15.53 -7.25 -4.47
CA GLY A 266 -15.23 -8.54 -5.11
C GLY A 266 -15.10 -8.47 -6.63
N MET A 267 -15.22 -7.29 -7.24
CA MET A 267 -15.26 -7.15 -8.70
C MET A 267 -13.99 -7.67 -9.40
N PHE A 268 -12.86 -7.65 -8.68
CA PHE A 268 -11.55 -8.09 -9.16
C PHE A 268 -11.07 -9.39 -8.52
N ASP A 269 -11.94 -10.11 -7.81
CA ASP A 269 -11.62 -11.46 -7.34
C ASP A 269 -11.38 -12.39 -8.54
N ASP A 270 -10.38 -13.27 -8.40
CA ASP A 270 -9.93 -14.24 -9.41
C ASP A 270 -9.44 -13.60 -10.73
N LYS A 271 -9.28 -12.26 -10.77
CA LYS A 271 -8.69 -11.54 -11.90
C LYS A 271 -7.16 -11.52 -11.81
N PRO A 272 -6.48 -11.30 -12.95
CA PRO A 272 -5.05 -11.02 -12.97
C PRO A 272 -4.66 -9.91 -11.99
N TRP A 273 -3.57 -10.11 -11.22
CA TRP A 273 -3.17 -9.21 -10.13
C TRP A 273 -2.97 -7.75 -10.55
N TYR A 274 -2.55 -7.47 -11.79
CA TYR A 274 -2.38 -6.10 -12.25
C TYR A 274 -3.69 -5.32 -12.41
N MET A 275 -4.79 -6.00 -12.74
CA MET A 275 -6.11 -5.37 -12.79
C MET A 275 -6.52 -4.97 -11.37
N PHE A 276 -6.27 -5.86 -10.40
CA PHE A 276 -6.45 -5.54 -9.00
C PHE A 276 -5.55 -4.38 -8.57
N VAL A 277 -4.29 -4.35 -8.97
CA VAL A 277 -3.39 -3.23 -8.65
C VAL A 277 -3.95 -1.91 -9.17
N VAL A 278 -4.36 -1.84 -10.43
CA VAL A 278 -4.94 -0.60 -10.97
C VAL A 278 -6.22 -0.23 -10.22
N TRP A 279 -7.10 -1.20 -9.96
CA TRP A 279 -8.32 -0.96 -9.19
C TRP A 279 -8.04 -0.50 -7.77
N ASN A 280 -7.11 -1.13 -7.06
CA ASN A 280 -6.71 -0.80 -5.71
C ASN A 280 -6.10 0.61 -5.68
N GLN A 281 -5.17 0.91 -6.58
CA GLN A 281 -4.54 2.23 -6.64
C GLN A 281 -5.55 3.33 -7.01
N LEU A 282 -6.49 3.06 -7.91
CA LEU A 282 -7.50 4.04 -8.33
C LEU A 282 -8.64 4.13 -7.33
N VAL A 283 -9.40 3.07 -7.11
CA VAL A 283 -10.61 3.09 -6.28
C VAL A 283 -10.27 3.26 -4.80
N TRP A 284 -9.32 2.46 -4.28
CA TRP A 284 -8.92 2.57 -2.89
C TRP A 284 -8.10 3.83 -2.64
N GLY A 285 -7.15 4.13 -3.53
CA GLY A 285 -6.36 5.37 -3.44
C GLY A 285 -7.26 6.61 -3.50
N LEU A 286 -8.20 6.71 -4.44
CA LEU A 286 -9.14 7.83 -4.51
C LEU A 286 -10.10 7.87 -3.31
N GLY A 287 -10.56 6.71 -2.82
CA GLY A 287 -11.39 6.64 -1.62
C GLY A 287 -10.66 7.18 -0.38
N ASN A 288 -9.40 6.79 -0.20
CA ASN A 288 -8.54 7.32 0.86
C ASN A 288 -8.27 8.82 0.69
N CYS A 289 -8.01 9.30 -0.52
CA CYS A 289 -7.86 10.74 -0.81
C CYS A 289 -9.14 11.52 -0.47
N PHE A 290 -10.31 10.99 -0.82
CA PHE A 290 -11.59 11.62 -0.51
C PHE A 290 -11.83 11.70 1.00
N LEU A 291 -11.59 10.60 1.73
CA LEU A 291 -11.70 10.57 3.19
C LEU A 291 -10.70 11.52 3.85
N PHE A 292 -9.47 11.63 3.33
CA PHE A 292 -8.52 12.63 3.79
C PHE A 292 -9.06 14.04 3.63
N GLY A 293 -9.62 14.38 2.46
CA GLY A 293 -10.24 15.68 2.22
C GLY A 293 -11.35 15.98 3.24
N ILE A 294 -12.17 14.98 3.59
CA ILE A 294 -13.18 15.10 4.65
C ILE A 294 -12.53 15.33 6.01
N PHE A 295 -11.59 14.49 6.43
CA PHE A 295 -10.94 14.62 7.75
C PHE A 295 -10.22 15.95 7.90
N LEU A 296 -9.55 16.41 6.85
CA LEU A 296 -8.89 17.70 6.84
C LEU A 296 -9.91 18.84 6.98
N THR A 297 -11.01 18.78 6.23
CA THR A 297 -12.10 19.78 6.31
C THR A 297 -12.69 19.83 7.72
N VAL A 298 -12.97 18.67 8.31
CA VAL A 298 -13.53 18.55 9.66
C VAL A 298 -12.54 19.06 10.72
N SER A 299 -11.27 18.68 10.63
CA SER A 299 -10.21 19.16 11.52
C SER A 299 -10.09 20.69 11.48
N ASN A 300 -10.17 21.26 10.27
CA ASN A 300 -10.14 22.72 10.09
C ASN A 300 -11.38 23.43 10.65
N LEU A 301 -12.55 22.79 10.61
CA LEU A 301 -13.77 23.33 11.23
C LEU A 301 -13.65 23.35 12.77
N PHE A 302 -13.03 22.33 13.38
CA PHE A 302 -12.87 22.26 14.84
C PHE A 302 -11.77 23.15 15.40
N ARG A 303 -10.83 23.62 14.57
CA ARG A 303 -9.76 24.55 14.99
C ARG A 303 -10.19 26.02 14.97
N ARG A 304 -11.34 26.34 14.39
CA ARG A 304 -11.91 27.70 14.37
C ARG A 304 -12.87 27.90 15.54
#